data_AF-A0A3B9FUX7-F1
#
_entry.id   AF-A0A3B9FUX7-F1
#
_cell.length_a   1.000
_cell.length_b   1.000
_cell.length_c   1.000
_cell.angle_alpha   90.00
_cell.angle_beta   90.00
_cell.angle_gamma   90.00
#
_symmetry.space_group_name_H-M   'P 1'
#
loop_
_entity.id
_entity.type
_entity.pdbx_description
1 polymer ?
#
loop_
_entity_poly.entity_id
_entity_poly.type
_entity_poly.pdbx_seq_one_letter_code
_entity_poly.pdbx_strand_id
1 'polypeptide(L)'
;LTYYLITGLGAAALHTGIHAWQVYDITGSLMPHVTENAIQGNFTQAQMQKLSAIFAPTVGASGAVYGILLAFGMLFPNTLLYIYFLVPIKAKYLVIIFTALELYLAFINNPADNIAHFAHLGGMLFGFVLIKIWQRDNRRFY
;
A
#
# COMPACT_ATOMS: atom_id res chain seq x y z
N LEU A 1 -7.09 -9.89 -15.02
CA LEU A 1 -7.31 -8.43 -15.14
C LEU A 1 -8.14 -7.87 -13.99
N THR A 2 -9.36 -8.37 -13.74
CA THR A 2 -10.25 -7.87 -12.67
C THR A 2 -9.57 -7.79 -11.29
N TYR A 3 -8.88 -8.85 -10.88
CA TYR A 3 -8.14 -8.87 -9.61
C TYR A 3 -7.16 -7.69 -9.51
N TYR A 4 -6.32 -7.51 -10.52
CA TYR A 4 -5.31 -6.44 -10.60
C TYR A 4 -5.92 -5.04 -10.54
N LEU A 5 -7.04 -4.80 -11.23
CA LEU A 5 -7.71 -3.49 -11.20
C LEU A 5 -8.29 -3.19 -9.82
N ILE A 6 -8.92 -4.18 -9.18
CA ILE A 6 -9.49 -4.00 -7.84
C ILE A 6 -8.38 -3.76 -6.81
N THR A 7 -7.28 -4.51 -6.86
CA THR A 7 -6.15 -4.28 -5.94
C THR A 7 -5.48 -2.94 -6.19
N GLY A 8 -5.38 -2.48 -7.45
CA GLY A 8 -4.90 -1.14 -7.78
C GLY A 8 -5.79 -0.02 -7.25
N LEU A 9 -7.11 -0.13 -7.42
CA LEU A 9 -8.06 0.83 -6.85
C LEU A 9 -8.07 0.81 -5.32
N GLY A 10 -7.96 -0.37 -4.71
CA GLY A 10 -7.85 -0.53 -3.26
C GLY A 10 -6.56 0.08 -2.70
N ALA A 11 -5.45 -0.08 -3.42
CA ALA A 11 -4.17 0.57 -3.12
C ALA A 11 -4.32 2.10 -3.10
N ALA A 12 -4.90 2.67 -4.15
CA ALA A 12 -5.15 4.12 -4.25
C ALA A 12 -6.09 4.59 -3.12
N ALA A 13 -7.20 3.89 -2.89
CA ALA A 13 -8.18 4.26 -1.87
C ALA A 13 -7.57 4.28 -0.45
N LEU A 14 -6.82 3.24 -0.08
CA LEU A 14 -6.20 3.19 1.24
C LEU A 14 -5.12 4.26 1.40
N HIS A 15 -4.24 4.41 0.39
CA HIS A 15 -3.16 5.40 0.43
C HIS A 15 -3.71 6.84 0.52
N THR A 16 -4.67 7.19 -0.33
CA THR A 16 -5.33 8.50 -0.29
C THR A 16 -6.12 8.70 1.00
N GLY A 17 -6.75 7.65 1.54
CA GLY A 17 -7.44 7.73 2.84
C GLY A 17 -6.49 8.05 4.00
N ILE A 18 -5.31 7.42 4.04
CA ILE A 18 -4.28 7.72 5.05
C ILE A 18 -3.76 9.15 4.88
N HIS A 19 -3.49 9.59 3.64
CA HIS A 19 -3.08 10.98 3.38
C HIS A 19 -4.15 11.99 3.82
N ALA A 20 -5.43 11.74 3.51
CA ALA A 20 -6.53 12.59 3.94
C ALA A 20 -6.61 12.70 5.46
N TRP A 21 -6.42 11.57 6.17
CA TRP A 21 -6.36 11.57 7.63
C TRP A 21 -5.17 12.37 8.18
N GLN A 22 -3.98 12.21 7.59
CA GLN A 22 -2.78 12.96 7.97
C GLN A 22 -2.92 14.47 7.71
N VAL A 23 -3.57 14.86 6.61
CA VAL A 23 -3.86 16.27 6.31
C VAL A 23 -4.83 16.85 7.33
N TYR A 24 -5.88 16.12 7.67
CA TYR A 24 -6.82 16.55 8.70
C TYR A 24 -6.16 16.71 10.08
N ASP A 25 -5.31 15.76 10.47
CA ASP A 25 -4.56 15.80 11.72
C ASP A 25 -3.65 17.04 11.83
N ILE A 26 -3.07 17.49 10.72
CA ILE A 26 -2.19 18.66 10.70
C ILE A 26 -2.97 19.97 10.54
N THR A 27 -3.99 20.01 9.69
CA THR A 27 -4.63 21.26 9.23
C THR A 27 -6.02 21.50 9.82
N GLY A 28 -6.64 20.48 10.43
CA GLY A 28 -8.04 20.52 10.87
C GLY A 28 -9.07 20.46 9.74
N SER A 29 -8.64 20.32 8.48
CA SER A 29 -9.51 20.23 7.29
C SER A 29 -9.09 19.07 6.40
N LEU A 30 -10.06 18.42 5.75
CA LEU A 30 -9.78 17.42 4.71
C LEU A 30 -9.36 18.06 3.38
N MET A 31 -9.73 19.32 3.18
CA MET A 31 -9.43 20.12 2.00
C MET A 31 -8.90 21.48 2.45
N PRO A 32 -7.64 21.54 2.91
CA PRO A 32 -7.02 22.81 3.23
C PRO A 32 -6.88 23.64 1.95
N HIS A 33 -7.03 24.96 2.07
CA HIS A 33 -6.81 25.85 0.95
C HIS A 33 -5.31 25.89 0.62
N VAL A 34 -4.92 25.26 -0.50
CA VAL A 34 -3.56 25.25 -1.00
C VAL A 34 -3.40 26.42 -1.98
N THR A 35 -2.51 27.36 -1.67
CA THR A 35 -2.07 28.40 -2.63
C THR A 35 -0.89 27.90 -3.44
N GLU A 36 -0.46 28.62 -4.49
CA GLU A 36 0.66 28.21 -5.36
C GLU A 36 1.93 27.78 -4.61
N ASN A 37 2.17 28.30 -3.40
CA ASN A 37 3.42 28.06 -2.67
C ASN A 37 3.27 27.42 -1.29
N ALA A 38 2.06 27.34 -0.72
CA ALA A 38 1.88 26.76 0.61
C ALA A 38 0.40 26.54 0.97
N ILE A 39 0.19 25.64 1.92
CA ILE A 39 -1.02 25.66 2.76
C ILE A 39 -0.89 26.83 3.74
N GLN A 40 -1.89 27.69 3.80
CA GLN A 40 -1.91 28.80 4.75
C GLN A 40 -2.11 28.28 6.18
N GLY A 41 -1.21 28.66 7.09
CA GLY A 41 -1.30 28.33 8.51
C GLY A 41 0.05 28.42 9.23
N ASN A 42 0.01 28.47 10.57
CA ASN A 42 1.21 28.45 11.41
C ASN A 42 1.66 27.01 11.67
N PHE A 43 2.30 26.39 10.68
CA PHE A 43 2.83 25.03 10.79
C PHE A 43 4.32 25.02 11.15
N THR A 44 4.73 24.04 11.93
CA THR A 44 6.14 23.75 12.17
C THR A 44 6.84 23.30 10.87
N GLN A 45 8.16 23.41 10.81
CA GLN A 45 8.95 22.95 9.66
C GLN A 45 8.70 21.46 9.35
N ALA A 46 8.57 20.62 10.38
CA ALA A 46 8.29 19.20 10.22
C ALA A 46 6.89 18.94 9.62
N GLN A 47 5.88 19.69 10.05
CA GLN A 47 4.53 19.60 9.48
C GLN A 47 4.52 20.05 8.01
N MET A 48 5.25 21.14 7.68
CA MET A 48 5.36 21.61 6.29
C MET A 48 6.03 20.57 5.37
N GLN A 49 7.11 19.93 5.82
CA GLN A 49 7.76 18.84 5.08
C GLN A 49 6.80 17.66 4.86
N LYS A 50 6.07 17.25 5.91
CA LYS A 50 5.09 16.17 5.80
C LYS A 50 3.95 16.50 4.84
N LEU A 51 3.40 17.72 4.91
CA LEU A 51 2.39 18.19 3.97
C LEU A 51 2.93 18.19 2.53
N SER A 52 4.13 18.70 2.28
CA SER A 52 4.72 18.68 0.93
C SER A 52 4.88 17.27 0.38
N ALA A 53 5.25 16.29 1.22
CA ALA A 53 5.35 14.89 0.82
C ALA A 53 3.98 14.28 0.49
N ILE A 54 2.94 14.63 1.24
CA ILE A 54 1.56 14.15 1.02
C ILE A 54 0.99 14.64 -0.33
N PHE A 55 1.25 15.90 -0.70
CA PHE A 55 0.80 16.48 -1.96
C PHE A 55 1.71 16.17 -3.16
N ALA A 56 2.84 15.50 -2.93
CA ALA A 56 3.67 15.01 -4.01
C ALA A 56 2.89 13.97 -4.84
N PRO A 57 2.84 14.12 -6.18
CA PRO A 57 2.12 13.18 -7.03
C PRO A 57 2.64 11.75 -6.85
N THR A 58 1.76 10.84 -6.46
CA THR A 58 2.05 9.41 -6.39
C THR A 58 1.56 8.73 -7.66
N VAL A 59 2.46 8.03 -8.36
CA VAL A 59 2.15 7.27 -9.58
C VAL A 59 2.74 5.88 -9.48
N GLY A 60 1.99 4.85 -9.88
CA GLY A 60 2.53 3.50 -9.92
C GLY A 60 1.50 2.38 -9.99
N ALA A 61 1.87 1.33 -10.71
CA ALA A 61 1.16 0.05 -10.76
C ALA A 61 1.47 -0.87 -9.55
N SER A 62 2.47 -0.51 -8.74
CA SER A 62 3.08 -1.40 -7.75
C SER A 62 2.10 -1.88 -6.68
N GLY A 63 1.14 -1.06 -6.26
CA GLY A 63 0.08 -1.49 -5.32
C GLY A 63 -0.68 -2.70 -5.83
N ALA A 64 -1.06 -2.70 -7.12
CA ALA A 64 -1.74 -3.84 -7.73
C ALA A 64 -0.83 -5.08 -7.82
N VAL A 65 0.46 -4.88 -8.10
CA VAL A 65 1.49 -5.93 -8.12
C VAL A 65 1.67 -6.56 -6.73
N TYR A 66 1.70 -5.78 -5.66
CA TYR A 66 1.73 -6.29 -4.29
C TYR A 66 0.46 -7.08 -3.94
N GLY A 67 -0.70 -6.68 -4.48
CA GLY A 67 -1.90 -7.49 -4.44
C GLY A 67 -1.75 -8.86 -5.13
N ILE A 68 -1.09 -8.92 -6.29
CA ILE A 68 -0.77 -10.18 -6.98
C ILE A 68 0.24 -11.02 -6.19
N LEU A 69 1.28 -10.39 -5.65
CA LEU A 69 2.28 -11.04 -4.81
C LEU A 69 1.62 -11.74 -3.62
N LEU A 70 0.71 -11.05 -2.93
CA LEU A 70 -0.09 -11.64 -1.87
C LEU A 70 -0.95 -12.81 -2.37
N ALA A 71 -1.65 -12.65 -3.50
CA ALA A 71 -2.43 -13.74 -4.09
C ALA A 71 -1.59 -15.00 -4.33
N PHE A 72 -0.39 -14.82 -4.88
CA PHE A 72 0.52 -15.92 -5.16
C PHE A 72 0.93 -16.65 -3.87
N GLY A 73 1.31 -15.91 -2.82
CA GLY A 73 1.65 -16.52 -1.53
C GLY A 73 0.47 -17.22 -0.84
N MET A 74 -0.77 -16.77 -1.08
CA MET A 74 -1.97 -17.39 -0.52
C MET A 74 -2.41 -18.64 -1.29
N LEU A 75 -2.39 -18.59 -2.62
CA LEU A 75 -2.89 -19.66 -3.48
C LEU A 75 -1.84 -20.76 -3.71
N PHE A 76 -0.56 -20.40 -3.74
CA PHE A 76 0.56 -21.31 -3.98
C PHE A 76 1.61 -21.25 -2.86
N PRO A 77 1.20 -21.42 -1.58
CA PRO A 77 2.05 -21.10 -0.42
C PRO A 77 3.32 -21.95 -0.32
N ASN A 78 3.32 -23.15 -0.91
CA ASN A 78 4.43 -24.09 -0.86
C ASN A 78 5.34 -24.05 -2.11
N THR A 79 5.03 -23.20 -3.10
CA THR A 79 5.92 -23.03 -4.26
C THR A 79 7.27 -22.49 -3.80
N LEU A 80 8.34 -23.14 -4.25
CA LEU A 80 9.70 -22.72 -3.97
C LEU A 80 10.11 -21.61 -4.94
N LEU A 81 10.52 -20.48 -4.36
CA LEU A 81 11.15 -19.37 -5.06
C LEU A 81 12.63 -19.38 -4.70
N TYR A 82 13.51 -19.22 -5.69
CA TYR A 82 14.95 -19.21 -5.46
C TYR A 82 15.48 -17.78 -5.41
N ILE A 83 15.95 -17.36 -4.24
CA ILE A 83 16.61 -16.06 -4.07
C ILE A 83 18.00 -16.15 -4.68
N TYR A 84 18.29 -15.26 -5.64
CA TYR A 84 19.52 -15.28 -6.43
C TYR A 84 19.88 -16.67 -6.99
N PHE A 85 18.86 -17.47 -7.35
CA PHE A 85 19.00 -18.84 -7.85
C PHE A 85 19.61 -19.85 -6.86
N LEU A 86 19.87 -19.46 -5.60
CA LEU A 86 20.60 -20.28 -4.62
C LEU A 86 19.71 -20.77 -3.48
N VAL A 87 19.01 -19.85 -2.81
CA VAL A 87 18.29 -20.16 -1.56
C VAL A 87 16.82 -20.39 -1.85
N PRO A 88 16.29 -21.63 -1.72
CA PRO A 88 14.88 -21.88 -1.89
C PRO A 88 14.09 -21.39 -0.68
N ILE A 89 13.10 -20.54 -0.92
CA ILE A 89 12.14 -20.07 0.08
C ILE A 89 10.71 -20.34 -0.40
N LYS A 90 9.85 -20.82 0.50
CA LYS A 90 8.43 -20.98 0.18
C LYS A 90 7.77 -19.61 -0.03
N ALA A 91 6.94 -19.49 -1.05
CA ALA A 91 6.23 -18.25 -1.40
C ALA A 91 5.54 -17.59 -0.20
N LYS A 92 4.91 -18.37 0.70
CA LYS A 92 4.25 -17.84 1.89
C LYS A 92 5.18 -17.03 2.79
N TYR A 93 6.43 -17.45 2.96
CA TYR A 93 7.38 -16.77 3.84
C TYR A 93 7.85 -15.47 3.22
N LEU A 94 8.11 -15.46 1.91
CA LEU A 94 8.49 -14.27 1.18
C LEU A 94 7.37 -13.20 1.24
N VAL A 95 6.11 -13.61 1.06
CA VAL A 95 4.97 -12.68 1.20
C VAL A 95 4.82 -12.15 2.62
N ILE A 96 4.97 -12.99 3.65
CA ILE A 96 4.91 -12.54 5.05
C ILE A 96 6.03 -11.53 5.33
N ILE A 97 7.26 -11.82 4.91
CA ILE A 97 8.42 -10.93 5.09
C ILE A 97 8.16 -9.59 4.41
N PHE A 98 7.72 -9.58 3.15
CA PHE A 98 7.43 -8.33 2.45
C PHE A 98 6.26 -7.57 3.08
N THR A 99 5.20 -8.25 3.53
CA THR A 99 4.09 -7.59 4.24
C THR A 99 4.59 -6.90 5.51
N ALA A 100 5.41 -7.59 6.31
CA ALA A 100 5.97 -7.05 7.54
C ALA A 100 6.93 -5.88 7.28
N LEU A 101 7.74 -5.97 6.23
CA LEU A 101 8.66 -4.91 5.82
C LEU A 101 7.90 -3.66 5.37
N GLU A 102 6.89 -3.81 4.50
CA GLU A 102 6.04 -2.70 4.06
C GLU A 102 5.34 -2.03 5.24
N LEU A 103 4.84 -2.82 6.20
CA LEU A 103 4.22 -2.28 7.41
C LEU A 103 5.22 -1.48 8.25
N TYR A 104 6.41 -2.03 8.47
CA TYR A 104 7.48 -1.36 9.21
C TYR A 104 7.91 -0.04 8.56
N LEU A 105 8.14 -0.05 7.24
CA LEU A 105 8.56 1.14 6.50
C LEU A 105 7.46 2.21 6.48
N ALA A 106 6.19 1.81 6.33
CA ALA A 106 5.05 2.69 6.44
C ALA A 106 4.96 3.39 7.81
N PHE A 107 5.34 2.69 8.90
CA PHE A 107 5.33 3.25 10.25
C PHE A 107 6.50 4.19 10.55
N ILE A 108 7.71 3.87 10.07
CA ILE A 108 8.88 4.73 10.26
C ILE A 108 8.69 6.07 9.54
N ASN A 109 8.02 6.06 8.39
CA ASN A 109 7.66 7.27 7.65
C ASN A 109 8.88 8.19 7.42
N ASN A 110 9.97 7.60 6.91
CA ASN A 110 11.22 8.30 6.66
C ASN A 110 11.02 9.37 5.56
N PRO A 111 11.30 10.66 5.81
CA PRO A 111 11.13 11.71 4.80
C PRO A 111 11.98 11.55 3.54
N ALA A 112 13.05 10.75 3.59
CA ALA A 112 13.91 10.45 2.44
C ALA A 112 13.39 9.26 1.60
N ASP A 113 12.32 8.60 2.05
CA ASP A 113 11.70 7.48 1.36
C ASP A 113 10.73 8.00 0.29
N ASN A 114 10.82 7.40 -0.90
CA ASN A 114 10.03 7.79 -2.07
C ASN A 114 9.02 6.69 -2.48
N ILE A 115 8.74 5.75 -1.57
CA ILE A 115 7.83 4.63 -1.82
C ILE A 115 6.52 4.83 -1.07
N ALA A 116 5.40 4.71 -1.79
CA ALA A 116 4.06 4.74 -1.21
C ALA A 116 3.71 3.40 -0.53
N HIS A 117 4.34 3.10 0.62
CA HIS A 117 4.16 1.84 1.34
C HIS A 117 2.69 1.53 1.71
N PHE A 118 1.91 2.55 2.09
CA PHE A 118 0.47 2.38 2.31
C PHE A 118 -0.29 1.97 1.05
N ALA A 119 0.16 2.33 -0.15
CA ALA A 119 -0.43 1.85 -1.40
C ALA A 119 -0.15 0.35 -1.60
N HIS A 120 1.06 -0.13 -1.31
CA HIS A 120 1.37 -1.56 -1.35
C HIS A 120 0.49 -2.35 -0.36
N LEU A 121 0.44 -1.91 0.89
CA LEU A 121 -0.40 -2.51 1.93
C LEU A 121 -1.89 -2.49 1.55
N GLY A 122 -2.37 -1.40 0.93
CA GLY A 122 -3.73 -1.31 0.41
C GLY A 122 -4.01 -2.35 -0.68
N GLY A 123 -3.10 -2.52 -1.63
CA GLY A 123 -3.23 -3.55 -2.67
C GLY A 123 -3.23 -4.97 -2.10
N MET A 124 -2.41 -5.23 -1.09
CA MET A 124 -2.38 -6.50 -0.35
C MET A 124 -3.69 -6.74 0.43
N LEU A 125 -4.18 -5.73 1.14
CA LEU A 125 -5.41 -5.83 1.92
C LEU A 125 -6.62 -6.14 1.03
N PHE A 126 -6.82 -5.35 -0.02
CA PHE A 126 -7.93 -5.56 -0.94
C PHE A 126 -7.79 -6.88 -1.72
N GLY A 127 -6.56 -7.28 -2.04
CA GLY A 127 -6.29 -8.58 -2.63
C GLY A 127 -6.70 -9.74 -1.72
N PHE A 128 -6.34 -9.66 -0.45
CA PHE A 128 -6.75 -10.64 0.57
C PHE A 128 -8.27 -10.74 0.67
N VAL A 129 -8.94 -9.59 0.83
CA VAL A 129 -10.41 -9.52 0.94
C VAL A 129 -11.08 -10.14 -0.28
N LEU A 130 -10.62 -9.78 -1.49
CA LEU A 130 -11.19 -10.28 -2.74
C LEU A 130 -11.03 -11.81 -2.87
N ILE A 131 -9.85 -12.36 -2.52
CA ILE A 131 -9.64 -13.81 -2.49
C ILE A 131 -10.60 -14.47 -1.50
N LYS A 132 -10.78 -13.90 -0.31
CA LYS A 132 -11.69 -14.46 0.70
C LYS A 132 -13.14 -14.45 0.24
N ILE A 133 -13.59 -13.40 -0.44
CA ILE A 133 -14.92 -13.33 -1.05
C ILE A 133 -15.06 -14.43 -2.11
N TRP A 134 -14.13 -14.51 -3.06
CA TRP A 134 -14.20 -15.52 -4.12
C TRP A 134 -14.11 -16.96 -3.61
N GLN A 135 -13.31 -17.24 -2.59
CA GLN A 135 -13.24 -18.56 -1.96
C GLN A 135 -14.54 -18.96 -1.26
N ARG A 136 -15.24 -17.98 -0.66
CA ARG A 136 -16.54 -18.21 -0.02
C ARG A 136 -17.62 -18.58 -1.05
N ASP A 137 -17.60 -17.91 -2.19
CA ASP A 137 -18.57 -18.10 -3.27
C ASP A 137 -18.26 -19.32 -4.15
N ASN A 138 -16.98 -19.70 -4.29
CA ASN A 138 -16.51 -20.88 -5.04
C ASN A 138 -16.59 -22.21 -4.26
N ARG A 139 -17.42 -22.34 -3.22
CA ARG A 139 -17.75 -23.65 -2.61
C ARG A 139 -18.55 -24.60 -3.54
N ARG A 140 -18.55 -24.34 -4.86
CA ARG A 140 -19.15 -25.17 -5.93
C ARG A 140 -18.20 -25.50 -7.09
N PHE A 141 -16.89 -25.23 -6.96
CA PHE A 141 -15.89 -25.74 -7.91
C PHE A 141 -15.04 -26.83 -7.25
N TYR A 142 -15.71 -27.93 -6.91
CA TYR A 142 -15.19 -29.30 -6.90
C TYR A 142 -16.33 -30.21 -7.36
#